data_AF-A0A7X8M8Q4-F1
#
_entry.id   AF-A0A7X8M8Q4-F1
#
_cell.length_a   1.000
_cell.length_b   1.000
_cell.length_c   1.000
_cell.angle_alpha   90.00
_cell.angle_beta   90.00
_cell.angle_gamma   90.00
#
_symmetry.space_group_name_H-M   'P 1'
#
loop_
_entity.id
_entity.type
_entity.pdbx_description
1 polymer ?
#
loop_
_entity_poly.entity_id
_entity_poly.type
_entity_poly.pdbx_seq_one_letter_code
_entity_poly.pdbx_strand_id
1 'polypeptide(L)'
;LLLPGIGATALFAFLSSWNEFFFSMILTSSDMKRTIPVGIGLFVGEFTEVWNQMCAAAIFFSLPPFLLFLLLQKTFVKGLSAGAVK
;
A
#
# COMPACT_ATOMS: atom_id res chain seq x y z
N LEU A 1 26.21 -3.86 6.34
CA LEU A 1 25.97 -3.44 4.93
C LEU A 1 24.60 -3.83 4.40
N LEU A 2 24.03 -5.01 4.73
CA LEU A 2 22.79 -5.49 4.10
C LEU A 2 21.48 -4.88 4.65
N LEU A 3 21.46 -4.39 5.89
CA LEU A 3 20.27 -3.81 6.54
C LEU A 3 19.53 -2.73 5.72
N PRO A 4 20.21 -1.70 5.16
CA PRO A 4 19.52 -0.69 4.34
C PRO A 4 18.94 -1.27 3.04
N GLY A 5 19.62 -2.25 2.42
CA GLY A 5 19.13 -2.93 1.22
C GLY A 5 17.88 -3.78 1.51
N ILE A 6 17.91 -4.57 2.59
CA ILE A 6 16.75 -5.37 3.03
C ILE A 6 15.57 -4.47 3.37
N GLY A 7 15.80 -3.35 4.05
CA GLY A 7 14.75 -2.37 4.36
C GLY A 7 14.09 -1.77 3.11
N ALA A 8 14.88 -1.45 2.08
CA ALA A 8 14.36 -0.94 0.82
C ALA A 8 13.54 -2.00 0.06
N THR A 9 14.04 -3.23 -0.05
CA THR A 9 13.32 -4.34 -0.71
C THR A 9 12.04 -4.69 0.03
N ALA A 10 12.06 -4.72 1.36
CA ALA A 10 10.87 -4.99 2.17
C ALA A 10 9.80 -3.90 2.00
N LEU A 11 10.19 -2.62 1.97
CA LEU A 11 9.24 -1.53 1.70
C LEU A 11 8.64 -1.65 0.30
N PHE A 12 9.46 -1.94 -0.72
CA PHE A 12 8.98 -2.11 -2.07
C PHE A 12 7.99 -3.28 -2.17
N ALA A 13 8.34 -4.44 -1.61
CA ALA A 13 7.45 -5.61 -1.57
C ALA A 13 6.14 -5.33 -0.81
N PHE A 14 6.20 -4.57 0.30
CA PHE A 14 5.03 -4.12 1.02
C PHE A 14 4.15 -3.21 0.14
N LEU A 15 4.72 -2.18 -0.49
CA LEU A 15 3.96 -1.25 -1.32
C LEU A 15 3.33 -1.97 -2.52
N SER A 16 4.04 -2.91 -3.15
CA SER A 16 3.51 -3.72 -4.25
C SER A 16 2.34 -4.59 -3.79
N SER A 17 2.49 -5.32 -2.68
CA SER A 17 1.41 -6.20 -2.18
C SER A 17 0.23 -5.42 -1.59
N TRP A 18 0.46 -4.25 -1.00
CA TRP A 18 -0.58 -3.40 -0.41
C TRP A 18 -1.48 -2.76 -1.47
N ASN A 19 -0.92 -2.38 -2.63
CA ASN A 19 -1.68 -1.79 -3.75
C ASN A 19 -2.23 -2.83 -4.74
N GLU A 20 -1.98 -4.12 -4.52
CA GLU A 20 -2.37 -5.16 -5.46
C GLU A 20 -3.90 -5.35 -5.48
N PHE A 21 -4.52 -4.93 -6.57
CA PHE A 21 -5.96 -5.00 -6.77
C PHE A 21 -6.38 -6.24 -7.59
N PHE A 22 -5.72 -6.47 -8.72
CA PHE A 22 -6.20 -7.39 -9.74
C PHE A 22 -6.06 -8.84 -9.29
N PHE A 23 -4.90 -9.18 -8.75
CA PHE A 23 -4.65 -10.53 -8.22
C PHE A 23 -5.57 -10.83 -7.04
N SER A 24 -5.77 -9.84 -6.16
CA SER A 24 -6.68 -9.99 -5.03
C SER A 24 -8.12 -10.18 -5.49
N MET A 25 -8.60 -9.45 -6.50
CA MET A 25 -9.96 -9.59 -7.00
C MET A 25 -10.23 -10.99 -7.56
N ILE A 26 -9.27 -11.55 -8.30
CA ILE A 26 -9.42 -12.88 -8.91
C ILE A 26 -9.42 -13.99 -7.86
N LEU A 27 -8.55 -13.91 -6.85
CA LEU A 27 -8.38 -14.98 -5.87
C LEU A 27 -9.36 -14.93 -4.69
N THR A 28 -10.00 -13.79 -4.44
CA THR A 28 -10.88 -13.62 -3.29
C THR A 28 -12.35 -13.75 -3.69
N SER A 29 -12.96 -14.89 -3.36
CA SER A 29 -14.36 -15.18 -3.73
C SER A 29 -15.38 -14.78 -2.66
N SER A 30 -14.95 -14.47 -1.44
CA SER A 30 -15.83 -14.15 -0.30
C SER A 30 -15.52 -12.76 0.23
N ASP A 31 -16.56 -12.01 0.61
CA ASP A 31 -16.45 -10.64 1.14
C ASP A 31 -15.51 -10.53 2.34
N MET A 32 -15.49 -11.53 3.23
CA MET A 32 -14.60 -11.53 4.40
C MET A 32 -13.12 -11.71 4.04
N LYS A 33 -12.80 -12.16 2.83
CA LYS A 33 -11.44 -12.40 2.37
C LYS A 33 -10.95 -11.34 1.37
N ARG A 34 -11.80 -10.38 1.00
CA ARG A 34 -11.44 -9.30 0.08
C ARG A 34 -10.46 -8.35 0.76
N THR A 35 -9.47 -7.91 0.00
CA THR A 35 -8.54 -6.87 0.45
C THR A 35 -9.19 -5.50 0.35
N ILE A 36 -8.63 -4.52 1.07
CA ILE A 36 -9.14 -3.15 1.12
C ILE A 36 -9.27 -2.53 -0.29
N PRO A 37 -8.28 -2.64 -1.21
CA PRO A 37 -8.43 -2.11 -2.58
C PRO A 37 -9.64 -2.68 -3.32
N VAL A 38 -9.86 -4.00 -3.21
CA VAL A 38 -11.01 -4.67 -3.83
C VAL A 38 -12.31 -4.18 -3.21
N GLY A 39 -12.37 -4.06 -1.88
CA GLY A 39 -13.53 -3.53 -1.15
C GLY A 39 -13.87 -2.10 -1.53
N ILE A 40 -12.86 -1.22 -1.70
CA ILE A 40 -13.06 0.16 -2.17
C ILE A 40 -13.63 0.18 -3.59
N GLY A 41 -13.17 -0.72 -4.46
CA GLY A 41 -13.69 -0.86 -5.83
C GLY A 41 -15.16 -1.25 -5.88
N LEU A 42 -15.72 -1.87 -4.83
CA LEU A 42 -17.15 -2.21 -4.75
C LEU A 42 -18.05 -1.02 -4.43
N PHE A 43 -17.50 0.13 -4.02
CA PHE A 43 -18.27 1.37 -3.86
C PHE A 43 -18.68 1.98 -5.21
N VAL A 44 -18.06 1.52 -6.29
CA VAL A 44 -18.43 1.82 -7.68
C VAL A 44 -19.42 0.76 -8.14
N GLY A 45 -20.67 1.13 -8.32
CA GLY A 45 -21.78 0.20 -8.52
C GLY A 45 -22.87 0.78 -9.40
N GLU A 46 -23.53 -0.07 -10.20
CA GLU A 46 -24.37 0.34 -11.33
C GLU A 46 -25.54 1.29 -10.99
N PHE A 47 -26.03 1.29 -9.74
CA PHE A 47 -27.24 2.03 -9.35
C PHE A 47 -27.00 3.13 -8.32
N THR A 48 -25.87 3.14 -7.61
CA THR A 48 -25.57 4.17 -6.60
C THR A 48 -24.06 4.24 -6.34
N GLU A 49 -23.46 5.34 -6.77
CA GLU A 49 -22.04 5.63 -6.56
C GLU A 49 -21.85 6.32 -5.20
N VAL A 50 -21.14 5.68 -4.27
CA VAL A 50 -20.94 6.22 -2.92
C VAL A 50 -19.55 6.85 -2.78
N TRP A 51 -19.33 7.93 -3.54
CA TRP A 51 -18.07 8.68 -3.57
C TRP A 51 -17.55 9.10 -2.19
N ASN A 52 -18.45 9.51 -1.30
CA ASN A 52 -18.09 9.96 0.05
C ASN A 52 -17.43 8.83 0.86
N GLN A 53 -17.99 7.62 0.78
CA GLN A 53 -17.46 6.45 1.49
C GLN A 53 -16.17 5.94 0.83
N MET A 54 -16.11 5.98 -0.51
CA MET A 54 -14.91 5.62 -1.26
C MET A 54 -13.73 6.52 -0.89
N CYS A 55 -13.91 7.85 -0.88
CA CYS A 55 -12.88 8.79 -0.49
C CYS A 55 -12.44 8.61 0.97
N ALA A 56 -13.39 8.40 1.89
CA ALA A 56 -13.07 8.12 3.29
C ALA A 56 -12.22 6.84 3.41
N ALA A 57 -12.62 5.76 2.76
CA ALA A 57 -11.89 4.49 2.76
C ALA A 57 -10.49 4.63 2.12
N ALA A 58 -10.34 5.43 1.06
CA ALA A 58 -9.06 5.71 0.43
C ALA A 58 -8.08 6.43 1.38
N ILE A 59 -8.58 7.38 2.20
CA ILE A 59 -7.77 8.03 3.23
C ILE A 59 -7.25 6.99 4.23
N PHE A 60 -8.13 6.13 4.76
CA PHE A 60 -7.71 5.07 5.68
C PHE A 60 -6.74 4.07 5.04
N PHE A 61 -6.96 3.70 3.78
CA PHE A 61 -6.08 2.81 3.03
C PHE A 61 -4.65 3.38 2.86
N SER A 62 -4.53 4.71 2.76
CA SER A 62 -3.24 5.39 2.64
C SER A 62 -2.45 5.49 3.96
N LEU A 63 -3.11 5.30 5.11
CA LEU A 63 -2.46 5.47 6.43
C LEU A 63 -1.32 4.47 6.67
N PRO A 64 -1.47 3.15 6.44
CA PRO A 64 -0.38 2.20 6.70
C PRO A 64 0.90 2.49 5.90
N PRO A 65 0.87 2.68 4.57
CA PRO A 65 2.09 3.03 3.82
C PRO A 65 2.65 4.39 4.25
N PHE A 66 1.81 5.37 4.59
CA PHE A 66 2.26 6.65 5.12
C PHE A 66 3.01 6.52 6.45
N LEU A 67 2.48 5.73 7.40
CA LEU A 67 3.14 5.45 8.68
C LEU A 67 4.46 4.71 8.47
N LEU A 68 4.48 3.72 7.57
CA LEU A 68 5.67 2.94 7.25
C LEU A 68 6.77 3.84 6.65
N PHE A 69 6.38 4.78 5.78
CA PHE A 69 7.28 5.80 5.27
C PHE A 69 7.84 6.69 6.38
N LEU A 70 7.01 7.19 7.30
CA LEU A 70 7.47 8.02 8.42
C LEU A 70 8.46 7.30 9.34
N LEU A 71 8.30 5.99 9.53
CA LEU A 71 9.24 5.18 10.31
C LEU A 71 10.56 4.97 9.57
N LEU A 72 10.50 4.73 8.26
CA LEU A 72 11.67 4.40 7.44
C LEU A 72 12.38 5.61 6.85
N GLN A 73 11.80 6.81 6.89
CA GLN A 73 12.34 8.03 6.26
C GLN A 73 13.81 8.29 6.65
N LYS A 74 14.18 8.07 7.92
CA LYS A 74 15.56 8.28 8.40
C LYS A 74 16.54 7.26 7.82
N THR A 75 16.10 6.02 7.61
CA THR A 75 16.91 4.95 7.02
C THR A 75 17.04 5.14 5.51
N PHE A 76 15.98 5.59 4.84
CA PHE A 76 15.98 5.95 3.43
C PHE A 76 16.91 7.11 3.11
N VAL A 77 16.84 8.21 3.87
CA VAL A 77 17.73 9.37 3.69
C VAL A 77 19.20 8.98 3.90
N LYS A 78 19.50 8.20 4.95
CA LYS A 78 20.87 7.70 5.20
C LYS A 78 21.35 6.72 4.13
N GLY A 79 20.47 5.83 3.64
CA GLY A 79 20.77 4.88 2.58
C GLY A 79 21.07 5.55 1.23
N LEU A 80 20.31 6.59 0.87
CA LEU A 80 20.53 7.37 -0.34
C LEU A 80 21.88 8.13 -0.29
N SER A 81 22.21 8.74 0.86
CA SER A 81 23.49 9.42 1.05
C SER A 81 24.69 8.46 1.10
N ALA A 82 24.51 7.23 1.60
CA ALA A 82 25.58 6.24 1.66
C ALA A 82 25.85 5.57 0.29
N GLY A 83 24.85 5.50 -0.58
CA GLY A 83 25.00 5.05 -1.97
C GLY A 83 25.53 6.14 -2.92
N ALA A 84 25.36 7.42 -2.58
CA ALA A 84 25.88 8.55 -3.36
C ALA A 84 27.39 8.80 -3.17
N VAL A 85 28.02 8.17 -2.16
CA VAL A 85 29.47 8.19 -1.96
C VAL A 85 30.05 6.83 -2.35
N LYS A 86 29.94 6.50 -3.64
CA LYS A 86 30.86 5.64 -4.41
C LYS A 86 30.47 5.65 -5.88
#